data_AF-A0A925XQQ8-F1
#
_entry.id   AF-A0A925XQQ8-F1
#
_cell.length_a   1.000
_cell.length_b   1.000
_cell.length_c   1.000
_cell.angle_alpha   90.00
_cell.angle_beta   90.00
_cell.angle_gamma   90.00
#
_symmetry.space_group_name_H-M   'P 1'
#
loop_
_entity.id
_entity.type
_entity.pdbx_description
1 polymer ?
#
loop_
_entity_poly.entity_id
_entity_poly.type
_entity_poly.pdbx_seq_one_letter_code
_entity_poly.pdbx_strand_id
1 'polypeptide(L)'
;MPERNDRFVAGALQGVLPFLIWAAHFFLVYMAIKAACAVDLQHPLLNGASVISAAIWLLSAAAIAALVGLGALWARPPRAAGTGAGGTLALVRLGAALFALVAVVWSTVPIVLVPPCSNAYQRST
;
A
#
# COMPACT_ATOMS: atom_id res chain seq x y z
N MET A 1 18.05 22.01 23.27
CA MET A 1 17.14 22.14 22.11
C MET A 1 16.93 20.87 21.24
N PRO A 2 17.51 19.67 21.47
CA PRO A 2 17.30 18.53 20.57
C PRO A 2 15.88 17.91 20.63
N GLU A 3 15.24 17.85 21.81
CA GLU A 3 13.96 17.14 21.98
C GLU A 3 12.78 17.66 21.14
N ARG A 4 12.80 18.95 20.76
CA ARG A 4 11.71 19.54 19.94
C ARG A 4 11.78 19.09 18.49
N ASN A 5 12.99 18.86 17.97
CA ASN A 5 13.21 18.44 16.60
C ASN A 5 12.73 16.99 16.40
N ASP A 6 13.04 16.10 17.35
CA ASP A 6 12.72 14.68 17.26
C ASP A 6 11.21 14.40 17.23
N ARG A 7 10.42 15.15 18.02
CA ARG A 7 8.95 15.03 18.03
C ARG A 7 8.31 15.50 16.73
N PHE A 8 8.85 16.56 16.12
CA PHE A 8 8.36 17.05 14.83
C PHE A 8 8.67 16.07 13.70
N VAL A 9 9.90 15.55 13.65
CA VAL A 9 10.33 14.55 12.66
C VAL A 9 9.51 13.27 12.80
N ALA A 10 9.31 12.76 14.02
CA ALA A 10 8.47 11.60 14.27
C ALA A 10 7.01 11.84 13.85
N GLY A 11 6.47 13.03 14.13
CA GLY A 11 5.12 13.40 13.74
C GLY A 11 4.92 13.48 12.22
N ALA A 12 5.89 14.05 11.51
CA ALA A 12 5.92 14.14 10.06
C ALA A 12 6.07 12.74 9.42
N LEU A 13 7.00 11.93 9.91
CA LEU A 13 7.17 10.54 9.48
C LEU A 13 5.88 9.74 9.62
N GLN A 14 5.18 9.88 10.74
CA GLN A 14 3.89 9.21 10.97
C GLN A 14 2.81 9.65 9.97
N GLY A 15 2.81 10.91 9.51
CA GLY A 15 1.88 11.39 8.49
C GLY A 15 2.18 10.88 7.09
N VAL A 16 3.47 10.67 6.76
CA VAL A 16 3.91 10.20 5.44
C VAL A 16 3.92 8.67 5.34
N LEU A 17 3.98 7.97 6.48
CA LEU A 17 4.06 6.51 6.53
C LEU A 17 2.99 5.77 5.70
N PRO A 18 1.69 6.16 5.70
CA PRO A 18 0.68 5.51 4.85
C PRO A 18 1.01 5.60 3.37
N PHE A 19 1.53 6.74 2.90
CA PHE A 19 1.93 6.93 1.52
C PHE A 19 3.16 6.12 1.16
N LEU A 20 4.09 5.92 2.10
CA LEU A 20 5.24 5.03 1.89
C LEU A 20 4.80 3.56 1.76
N ILE A 21 3.82 3.12 2.55
CA ILE A 21 3.24 1.78 2.43
C ILE A 21 2.59 1.60 1.06
N TRP A 22 1.77 2.57 0.64
CA TRP A 22 1.17 2.54 -0.69
C TRP A 22 2.22 2.54 -1.81
N ALA A 23 3.24 3.40 -1.74
CA ALA A 23 4.29 3.46 -2.74
C ALA A 23 5.09 2.15 -2.83
N ALA A 24 5.41 1.55 -1.67
CA ALA A 24 6.07 0.25 -1.61
C ALA A 24 5.20 -0.87 -2.21
N HIS A 25 3.90 -0.91 -1.86
CA HIS A 25 2.94 -1.85 -2.46
C HIS A 25 2.88 -1.69 -3.98
N PHE A 26 2.70 -0.47 -4.47
CA PHE A 26 2.63 -0.17 -5.91
C PHE A 26 3.90 -0.61 -6.63
N PHE A 27 5.07 -0.29 -6.08
CA PHE A 27 6.36 -0.68 -6.64
C PHE A 27 6.52 -2.20 -6.70
N LEU A 28 6.20 -2.92 -5.63
CA LEU A 28 6.30 -4.38 -5.58
C LEU A 28 5.35 -5.05 -6.59
N VAL A 29 4.11 -4.58 -6.68
CA VAL A 29 3.14 -5.10 -7.65
C VAL A 29 3.61 -4.82 -9.07
N TYR A 30 4.08 -3.62 -9.37
CA TYR A 30 4.61 -3.27 -10.68
C TYR A 30 5.81 -4.14 -11.08
N MET A 31 6.77 -4.35 -10.16
CA MET A 31 7.93 -5.20 -10.41
C MET A 31 7.55 -6.66 -10.58
N ALA A 32 6.58 -7.17 -9.81
CA ALA A 32 6.07 -8.52 -9.98
C ALA A 32 5.48 -8.71 -11.38
N ILE A 33 4.64 -7.78 -11.85
CA ILE A 33 4.03 -7.82 -13.19
C ILE A 33 5.12 -7.82 -14.27
N LYS A 34 6.09 -6.89 -14.17
CA LYS A 34 7.22 -6.81 -15.09
C LYS A 34 8.02 -8.10 -15.14
N ALA A 35 8.32 -8.67 -13.97
CA ALA A 35 9.03 -9.94 -13.88
C ALA A 35 8.22 -11.06 -14.56
N ALA A 36 6.93 -11.21 -14.25
CA ALA A 36 6.12 -12.28 -14.84
C ALA A 36 5.98 -12.19 -16.37
N CYS A 37 5.96 -10.97 -16.94
CA CYS A 37 6.00 -10.82 -18.39
C CYS A 37 7.38 -11.16 -18.99
N ALA A 38 8.47 -10.99 -18.24
CA ALA A 38 9.82 -11.28 -18.72
C ALA A 38 10.14 -12.79 -18.71
N VAL A 39 9.59 -13.56 -17.76
CA VAL A 39 9.86 -15.00 -17.61
C VAL A 39 8.72 -15.90 -18.09
N ASP A 40 7.73 -15.34 -18.79
CA ASP A 40 6.53 -16.03 -19.29
C ASP A 40 5.80 -16.87 -18.21
N LEU A 41 5.76 -16.35 -16.97
CA LEU A 41 5.11 -16.98 -15.81
C LEU A 41 3.57 -16.87 -15.86
N GLN A 42 3.00 -16.76 -17.07
CA GLN A 42 1.57 -16.65 -17.32
C GLN A 42 0.82 -17.97 -17.08
N HIS A 43 1.53 -19.09 -16.86
CA HIS A 43 0.90 -20.39 -16.75
C HIS A 43 -0.17 -20.43 -15.64
N PRO A 44 -1.42 -20.77 -15.99
CA PRO A 44 -2.50 -20.86 -15.01
C PRO A 44 -2.22 -21.99 -14.03
N LEU A 45 -2.43 -21.75 -12.73
CA LEU A 45 -2.52 -22.82 -11.74
C LEU A 45 -3.80 -23.66 -11.99
N LEU A 46 -3.91 -24.78 -11.30
CA LEU A 46 -5.01 -25.77 -11.39
C LEU A 46 -6.46 -25.19 -11.30
N ASN A 47 -6.64 -23.94 -10.88
CA ASN A 47 -7.94 -23.25 -10.78
C ASN A 47 -8.10 -22.05 -11.74
N GLY A 48 -7.25 -21.89 -12.76
CA GLY A 48 -7.33 -20.76 -13.71
C GLY A 48 -6.81 -19.43 -13.16
N ALA A 49 -6.42 -19.36 -11.89
CA ALA A 49 -5.71 -18.22 -11.32
C ALA A 49 -4.20 -18.32 -11.63
N SER A 50 -3.59 -17.23 -12.09
CA SER A 50 -2.14 -17.19 -12.28
C SER A 50 -1.41 -17.06 -10.94
N VAL A 51 -0.18 -17.60 -10.86
CA VAL A 51 0.70 -17.45 -9.67
C VAL A 51 0.87 -15.97 -9.31
N ILE A 52 0.96 -15.10 -10.33
CA ILE A 52 1.09 -13.66 -10.14
C ILE A 52 -0.17 -13.05 -9.51
N SER A 53 -1.37 -13.45 -9.94
CA SER A 53 -2.62 -12.96 -9.33
C SER A 53 -2.65 -13.26 -7.83
N ALA A 54 -2.24 -14.46 -7.42
CA ALA A 54 -2.18 -14.82 -5.99
C ALA A 54 -1.17 -13.95 -5.22
N ALA A 55 0.01 -13.71 -5.79
CA ALA A 55 1.03 -12.84 -5.19
C ALA A 55 0.53 -11.39 -5.02
N ILE A 56 -0.15 -10.84 -6.02
CA ILE A 56 -0.73 -9.49 -5.98
C ILE A 56 -1.81 -9.39 -4.91
N TRP A 57 -2.67 -10.40 -4.77
CA TRP A 57 -3.68 -10.46 -3.70
C TRP A 57 -3.04 -10.49 -2.32
N LEU A 58 -2.00 -11.30 -2.11
CA LEU A 58 -1.27 -11.37 -0.84
C LEU A 58 -0.59 -10.04 -0.50
N LEU A 59 0.09 -9.40 -1.47
CA LEU A 59 0.71 -8.09 -1.28
C LEU A 59 -0.33 -7.01 -0.93
N SER A 60 -1.48 -7.04 -1.61
CA SER A 60 -2.56 -6.08 -1.37
C SER A 60 -3.21 -6.30 0.00
N ALA A 61 -3.45 -7.56 0.38
CA ALA A 61 -3.97 -7.90 1.71
C ALA A 61 -3.01 -7.46 2.82
N ALA A 62 -1.69 -7.66 2.64
CA ALA A 62 -0.69 -7.22 3.59
C ALA A 62 -0.65 -5.67 3.72
N ALA A 63 -0.72 -4.95 2.60
CA ALA A 63 -0.76 -3.48 2.61
C ALA A 63 -2.02 -2.95 3.30
N ILE A 64 -3.19 -3.53 3.00
CA ILE A 64 -4.46 -3.17 3.66
C ILE A 64 -4.37 -3.45 5.17
N ALA A 65 -3.89 -4.62 5.58
CA ALA A 65 -3.74 -4.98 6.99
C ALA A 65 -2.81 -4.01 7.72
N ALA A 66 -1.70 -3.59 7.10
CA ALA A 66 -0.78 -2.60 7.67
C ALA A 66 -1.46 -1.23 7.85
N LEU A 67 -2.20 -0.75 6.84
CA LEU A 67 -2.89 0.54 6.87
C LEU A 67 -4.05 0.55 7.89
N VAL A 68 -4.83 -0.54 7.95
CA VAL A 68 -5.90 -0.71 8.96
C VAL A 68 -5.30 -0.79 10.36
N GLY A 69 -4.20 -1.53 10.53
CA GLY A 69 -3.47 -1.62 11.80
C GLY A 69 -2.98 -0.24 12.26
N LEU A 70 -2.39 0.56 11.37
CA LEU A 70 -1.99 1.94 11.66
C LEU A 70 -3.18 2.81 12.05
N GLY A 71 -4.28 2.75 11.28
CA GLY A 71 -5.51 3.47 11.59
C GLY A 71 -6.06 3.11 12.98
N ALA A 72 -6.10 1.82 13.31
CA ALA A 72 -6.56 1.33 14.61
C ALA A 72 -5.64 1.77 15.76
N LEU A 73 -4.33 1.83 15.54
CA LEU A 73 -3.37 2.34 16.53
C LEU A 73 -3.56 3.84 16.78
N TRP A 74 -3.85 4.62 15.73
CA TRP A 74 -4.05 6.07 15.83
C TRP A 74 -5.45 6.48 16.31
N ALA A 75 -6.45 5.62 16.13
CA ALA A 75 -7.80 5.83 16.64
C ALA A 75 -7.92 5.62 18.17
N ARG A 76 -6.91 5.00 18.81
CA ARG A 76 -6.94 4.80 20.27
C ARG A 76 -6.81 6.15 20.98
N PRO A 77 -7.75 6.49 21.89
CA PRO A 77 -7.70 7.77 22.58
C PRO A 77 -6.41 7.87 23.41
N PRO A 78 -5.65 8.97 23.32
CA PRO A 78 -4.50 9.18 24.17
C PRO A 78 -4.96 9.22 25.63
N ARG A 79 -4.38 8.36 26.47
CA ARG A 79 -4.84 8.14 27.86
C ARG A 79 -4.74 9.36 28.79
N ALA A 80 -4.06 10.44 28.41
CA ALA A 80 -4.07 11.72 29.10
C ALA A 80 -3.29 12.75 28.28
N ALA A 81 -3.96 13.71 27.63
CA ALA A 81 -3.35 14.99 27.24
C ALA A 81 -4.42 15.95 26.71
N GLY A 82 -4.35 17.20 27.17
CA GLY A 82 -5.36 18.25 26.97
C GLY A 82 -5.77 18.51 25.52
N THR A 83 -7.03 18.90 25.41
CA THR A 83 -7.73 19.36 24.21
C THR A 83 -7.01 20.55 23.57
N GLY A 84 -6.63 20.45 22.30
CA GLY A 84 -6.14 21.61 21.55
C GLY A 84 -5.40 21.26 20.26
N ALA A 85 -4.17 20.77 20.37
CA ALA A 85 -3.27 20.60 19.20
C ALA A 85 -3.17 19.16 18.66
N GLY A 86 -3.50 18.14 19.45
CA GLY A 86 -3.37 16.72 19.04
C GLY A 86 -4.43 16.25 18.04
N GLY A 87 -5.60 16.91 17.98
CA GLY A 87 -6.74 16.48 17.17
C GLY A 87 -6.50 16.61 15.66
N THR A 88 -5.96 17.74 15.21
CA THR A 88 -5.71 17.99 13.78
C THR A 88 -4.69 17.02 13.20
N LEU A 89 -3.62 16.72 13.96
CA LEU A 89 -2.58 15.79 13.52
C LEU A 89 -3.11 14.35 13.45
N ALA A 90 -3.98 13.95 14.37
CA ALA A 90 -4.66 12.66 14.31
C ALA A 90 -5.58 12.54 13.09
N LEU A 91 -6.32 13.61 12.77
CA LEU A 91 -7.19 13.65 11.59
C LEU A 91 -6.39 13.54 10.29
N VAL A 92 -5.26 14.25 10.18
CA VAL A 92 -4.36 14.15 9.02
C VAL A 92 -3.82 12.74 8.84
N ARG A 93 -3.41 12.06 9.93
CA ARG A 93 -2.92 10.67 9.87
C ARG A 93 -4.00 9.69 9.43
N LEU A 94 -5.21 9.82 9.98
CA LEU A 94 -6.36 9.01 9.58
C LEU A 94 -6.74 9.26 8.12
N GLY A 95 -6.76 10.52 7.69
CA GLY A 95 -7.01 10.90 6.30
C GLY A 95 -5.96 10.31 5.34
N ALA A 96 -4.68 10.38 5.71
CA ALA A 96 -3.59 9.77 4.94
C ALA A 96 -3.73 8.24 4.84
N ALA A 97 -4.09 7.55 5.94
CA ALA A 97 -4.34 6.11 5.93
C ALA A 97 -5.54 5.73 5.04
N LEU A 98 -6.64 6.48 5.14
CA LEU A 98 -7.81 6.29 4.28
C LEU A 98 -7.48 6.50 2.80
N PHE A 99 -6.75 7.57 2.48
CA PHE A 99 -6.36 7.85 1.11
C PHE A 99 -5.43 6.77 0.55
N ALA A 100 -4.44 6.33 1.34
CA ALA A 100 -3.56 5.22 0.97
C ALA A 100 -4.34 3.91 0.76
N LEU A 101 -5.35 3.62 1.58
CA LEU A 101 -6.23 2.45 1.40
C LEU A 101 -6.98 2.50 0.08
N VAL A 102 -7.59 3.64 -0.22
CA VAL A 102 -8.29 3.86 -1.51
C VAL A 102 -7.31 3.68 -2.66
N ALA A 103 -6.10 4.22 -2.55
CA ALA A 103 -5.08 4.11 -3.59
C ALA A 103 -4.60 2.65 -3.79
N VAL A 104 -4.44 1.88 -2.72
CA VAL A 104 -4.15 0.43 -2.80
C VAL A 104 -5.28 -0.29 -3.54
N VAL A 105 -6.53 -0.13 -3.10
CA VAL A 105 -7.69 -0.78 -3.73
C VAL A 105 -7.81 -0.38 -5.21
N TRP A 106 -7.70 0.92 -5.50
CA TRP A 106 -7.79 1.45 -6.86
C TRP A 106 -6.66 0.96 -7.77
N SER A 107 -5.46 0.70 -7.24
CA SER A 107 -4.37 0.13 -8.02
C SER A 107 -4.51 -1.38 -8.23
N THR A 108 -4.97 -2.12 -7.21
CA THR A 108 -5.11 -3.59 -7.27
C THR A 108 -6.24 -4.03 -8.19
N VAL A 109 -7.41 -3.36 -8.15
CA VAL A 109 -8.60 -3.74 -8.93
C VAL A 109 -8.33 -3.83 -10.44
N PRO A 110 -7.82 -2.78 -11.13
CA PRO A 110 -7.56 -2.87 -12.57
C PRO A 110 -6.48 -3.90 -12.90
N ILE A 111 -5.48 -4.07 -12.02
CA ILE A 111 -4.39 -5.04 -12.23
C ILE A 111 -4.90 -6.48 -12.23
N VAL A 112 -5.90 -6.81 -11.41
CA VAL A 112 -6.47 -8.16 -11.39
C VAL A 112 -7.50 -8.39 -12.50
N LEU A 113 -8.08 -7.32 -13.05
CA LEU A 113 -9.08 -7.40 -14.13
C LEU A 113 -8.45 -7.41 -15.52
N VAL A 114 -7.28 -6.80 -15.70
CA VAL A 114 -6.61 -6.68 -16.99
C VAL A 114 -5.47 -7.71 -17.09
N PRO A 115 -5.37 -8.48 -18.18
CA PRO A 115 -4.23 -9.37 -18.41
C PRO A 115 -2.90 -8.60 -18.33
N PRO A 116 -1.92 -9.06 -17.53
CA PRO A 116 -0.70 -8.30 -17.26
C PRO A 116 0.20 -8.14 -18.48
N CYS A 117 0.14 -9.06 -19.44
CA CYS A 117 0.93 -9.04 -20.65
C CYS A 117 0.00 -9.08 -21.86
N SER A 118 0.20 -8.17 -22.82
CA SER A 118 -0.45 -8.26 -24.12
C SER A 118 0.45 -9.02 -25.09
N ASN A 119 -0.15 -9.87 -25.93
CA ASN A 119 0.53 -10.72 -26.92
C ASN A 119 1.39 -9.93 -27.94
N ALA A 120 1.36 -8.60 -27.92
CA ALA A 120 2.15 -7.74 -28.77
C ALA A 120 3.65 -7.75 -28.43
N TYR A 121 4.04 -8.06 -27.17
CA TYR A 121 5.45 -8.10 -26.77
C TYR A 121 6.19 -9.38 -27.23
N GLN A 122 5.46 -10.47 -27.49
CA GLN A 122 6.06 -11.75 -27.92
C GLN A 122 6.45 -11.78 -29.41
N ARG A 123 6.08 -10.78 -30.22
CA ARG A 123 6.25 -10.84 -31.69
C ARG A 123 7.45 -10.06 -32.24
N SER A 124 8.28 -9.47 -31.37
CA SER A 124 9.42 -8.62 -31.76
C SER A 124 10.81 -9.24 -31.50
N THR A 125 10.89 -10.54 -31.21
CA THR A 125 12.14 -11.32 -31.16
C THR A 125 12.03 -12.48 -32.12
#